data_AF-A0A7S2ITH5-F1
#
_entry.id   AF-A0A7S2ITH5-F1
#
_cell.length_a   1.000
_cell.length_b   1.000
_cell.length_c   1.000
_cell.angle_alpha   90.00
_cell.angle_beta   90.00
_cell.angle_gamma   90.00
#
_symmetry.space_group_name_H-M   'P 1'
#
loop_
_entity.id
_entity.type
_entity.pdbx_description
1 polymer ?
#
loop_
_entity_poly.entity_id
_entity_poly.type
_entity_poly.pdbx_seq_one_letter_code
_entity_poly.pdbx_strand_id
1 'polypeptide(L)'
;AVDEVRGTKNVTTQNPESTYEALSLYGTDLTQMAREGKLDPVIGRDEEIRRVIQILARRSKNNPVIIGEPGVGKTAIVEGLARRIIEGDVPAALEDKDVIS
;
A
#
# COMPACT_ATOMS: atom_id res chain seq x y z
N ALA A 1 3.13 0.96 30.25
CA ALA A 1 2.37 0.20 29.23
C ALA A 1 1.80 1.11 28.13
N VAL A 2 2.58 2.08 27.62
CA VAL A 2 2.17 2.94 26.48
C VAL A 2 3.34 3.21 25.50
N ASP A 3 4.54 2.70 25.78
CA ASP A 3 5.75 3.09 25.03
C ASP A 3 6.10 2.19 23.84
N GLU A 4 5.34 1.13 23.57
CA GLU A 4 5.72 0.11 22.58
C GLU A 4 5.10 0.31 21.17
N VAL A 5 4.13 1.22 21.03
CA VAL A 5 3.37 1.41 19.77
C VAL A 5 3.99 2.46 18.84
N ARG A 6 5.05 3.17 19.27
CA ARG A 6 5.62 4.31 18.53
C ARG A 6 6.85 3.94 17.71
N GLY A 7 6.70 2.99 16.79
CA GLY A 7 7.66 2.76 15.72
C GLY A 7 7.58 3.87 14.66
N THR A 8 8.41 4.91 14.80
CA THR A 8 8.89 5.78 13.69
C THR A 8 7.84 6.37 12.73
N LYS A 9 6.77 7.01 13.23
CA LYS A 9 6.02 8.00 12.42
C LYS A 9 6.31 9.40 12.98
N ASN A 10 7.07 10.19 12.23
CA ASN A 10 7.25 11.61 12.54
C ASN A 10 5.90 12.30 12.31
N VAL A 11 5.15 12.53 13.40
CA VAL A 11 3.89 13.29 13.37
C VAL A 11 4.26 14.77 13.40
N THR A 12 4.22 15.43 12.24
CA THR A 12 4.57 16.85 12.10
C THR A 12 3.34 17.78 12.02
N THR A 13 2.12 17.25 12.20
CA THR A 13 0.87 18.02 12.03
C THR A 13 0.04 18.02 13.30
N GLN A 14 -0.54 19.19 13.65
CA GLN A 14 -1.27 19.44 14.89
C GLN A 14 -2.56 18.62 15.07
N ASN A 15 -3.07 17.95 14.03
CA ASN A 15 -4.33 17.20 14.10
C ASN A 15 -4.33 15.90 13.26
N PRO A 16 -3.82 14.79 13.81
CA PRO A 16 -3.76 13.51 13.09
C PRO A 16 -5.14 12.89 12.84
N GLU A 17 -6.14 13.12 13.70
CA GLU A 17 -7.49 12.57 13.53
C GLU A 17 -8.19 13.10 12.28
N SER A 18 -8.09 14.40 12.00
CA SER A 18 -8.68 14.98 10.78
C SER A 18 -8.05 14.43 9.49
N THR A 19 -6.79 13.99 9.55
CA THR A 19 -6.13 13.36 8.39
C THR A 19 -6.67 11.95 8.17
N TYR A 20 -6.90 11.21 9.25
CA TYR A 20 -7.50 9.87 9.18
C TYR A 20 -8.92 9.93 8.64
N GLU A 21 -9.70 10.90 9.10
CA GLU A 21 -11.07 11.14 8.64
C GLU A 21 -11.09 11.50 7.15
N ALA A 22 -10.16 12.34 6.69
CA ALA A 22 -10.03 12.68 5.27
C ALA A 22 -9.67 11.47 4.39
N LEU A 23 -8.76 10.59 4.84
CA LEU A 23 -8.43 9.37 4.10
C LEU A 23 -9.63 8.41 4.02
N SER A 24 -10.44 8.30 5.07
CA SER A 24 -11.65 7.48 5.04
C SER A 24 -12.75 8.09 4.17
N LEU A 25 -12.83 9.42 4.07
CA LEU A 25 -13.85 10.13 3.29
C LEU A 25 -13.53 10.15 1.79
N TYR A 26 -12.25 10.27 1.44
CA TYR A 26 -11.80 10.49 0.05
C TYR A 26 -10.96 9.37 -0.53
N GLY A 27 -10.45 8.46 0.29
CA GLY A 27 -9.64 7.33 -0.13
C GLY A 27 -10.41 6.02 -0.12
N THR A 28 -9.94 5.07 -0.91
CA THR A 28 -10.42 3.68 -0.92
C THR A 28 -9.35 2.76 -0.36
N ASP A 29 -9.68 2.01 0.69
CA ASP A 29 -8.76 1.04 1.30
C ASP A 29 -8.73 -0.27 0.49
N LEU A 30 -7.70 -0.40 -0.35
CA LEU A 30 -7.49 -1.59 -1.19
C LEU A 30 -7.06 -2.80 -0.36
N THR A 31 -6.35 -2.59 0.75
CA THR A 31 -5.95 -3.67 1.67
C THR A 31 -7.14 -4.28 2.40
N GLN A 32 -8.11 -3.46 2.81
CA GLN A 32 -9.37 -3.91 3.34
C GLN A 32 -10.18 -4.68 2.28
N MET A 33 -10.29 -4.14 1.06
CA MET A 33 -10.96 -4.83 -0.04
C MET A 33 -10.31 -6.19 -0.37
N ALA A 34 -8.98 -6.27 -0.31
CA ALA A 34 -8.24 -7.51 -0.49
C ALA A 34 -8.57 -8.53 0.61
N ARG A 35 -8.61 -8.07 1.86
CA ARG A 35 -8.97 -8.91 3.03
C ARG A 35 -10.41 -9.43 2.95
N GLU A 36 -11.31 -8.63 2.39
CA GLU A 36 -12.71 -8.99 2.14
C GLU A 36 -12.90 -9.85 0.88
N GLY A 37 -11.83 -10.12 0.11
CA GLY A 37 -11.89 -10.91 -1.13
C GLY A 37 -12.63 -10.21 -2.28
N LYS A 38 -12.74 -8.88 -2.23
CA LYS A 38 -13.43 -8.06 -3.24
C LYS A 38 -12.56 -7.66 -4.41
N LEU A 39 -11.25 -7.84 -4.31
CA LEU A 39 -10.31 -7.58 -5.41
C LEU A 39 -10.23 -8.79 -6.33
N ASP A 40 -10.26 -8.52 -7.63
CA ASP A 40 -10.06 -9.55 -8.65
C ASP A 40 -8.63 -10.12 -8.58
N PRO A 41 -8.44 -11.40 -8.91
CA PRO A 41 -7.11 -11.99 -8.93
C PRO A 41 -6.25 -11.37 -10.04
N VAL A 42 -5.09 -10.85 -9.65
CA VAL A 42 -4.13 -10.26 -10.60
C VAL A 42 -3.31 -11.36 -11.26
N ILE A 43 -3.34 -11.42 -12.60
CA ILE A 43 -2.66 -12.45 -13.40
C ILE A 43 -1.51 -11.80 -14.18
N GLY A 44 -0.31 -12.39 -14.11
CA GLY A 44 0.81 -12.06 -14.99
C GLY A 44 1.50 -10.71 -14.72
N ARG A 45 1.37 -10.16 -13.50
CA ARG A 45 2.01 -8.88 -13.09
C ARG A 45 3.05 -9.06 -11.98
N ASP A 46 3.58 -10.26 -11.83
CA ASP A 46 4.46 -10.62 -10.70
C ASP A 46 5.77 -9.83 -10.68
N GLU A 47 6.34 -9.54 -11.85
CA GLU A 47 7.60 -8.78 -11.93
C GLU A 47 7.39 -7.31 -11.56
N GLU A 48 6.31 -6.69 -12.04
CA GLU A 48 5.97 -5.31 -11.73
C GLU A 48 5.63 -5.14 -10.26
N ILE A 49 4.83 -6.05 -9.68
CA ILE A 49 4.49 -6.03 -8.25
C ILE A 49 5.76 -6.18 -7.40
N ARG A 50 6.63 -7.16 -7.71
CA ARG A 50 7.92 -7.31 -7.01
C ARG A 50 8.80 -6.07 -7.14
N ARG A 51 8.82 -5.42 -8.30
CA ARG A 51 9.59 -4.18 -8.50
C ARG A 51 9.04 -3.03 -7.65
N VAL A 52 7.72 -2.89 -7.55
CA VAL A 52 7.07 -1.89 -6.69
C VAL A 52 7.43 -2.13 -5.22
N ILE A 53 7.31 -3.37 -4.74
CA ILE A 53 7.72 -3.79 -3.39
C ILE A 53 9.18 -3.41 -3.13
N GLN A 54 10.08 -3.75 -4.06
CA GLN A 54 11.50 -3.45 -3.94
C GLN A 54 11.77 -1.95 -3.87
N ILE A 55 11.07 -1.13 -4.66
CA ILE A 55 11.23 0.33 -4.66
C ILE A 55 10.74 0.92 -3.33
N LEU A 56 9.57 0.51 -2.84
CA LEU A 56 9.00 0.96 -1.58
C LEU A 56 9.90 0.65 -0.37
N ALA A 57 10.62 -0.47 -0.42
CA ALA A 57 11.56 -0.87 0.63
C ALA A 57 12.90 -0.11 0.62
N ARG A 58 13.14 0.81 -0.34
CA ARG A 58 14.40 1.59 -0.41
C ARG A 58 14.44 2.68 0.66
N ARG A 59 15.64 3.05 1.10
CA ARG A 59 15.85 4.18 2.01
C ARG A 59 15.59 5.55 1.37
N SER A 60 15.82 5.68 0.06
CA SER A 60 15.65 6.93 -0.68
C SER A 60 15.05 6.64 -2.06
N LYS A 61 14.31 7.63 -2.60
CA LYS A 61 13.56 7.51 -3.86
C LYS A 61 12.66 6.26 -3.88
N ASN A 62 11.93 6.08 -2.78
CA ASN A 62 11.08 4.93 -2.52
C ASN A 62 9.66 5.08 -3.06
N ASN A 63 9.37 6.13 -3.83
CA ASN A 63 8.07 6.36 -4.44
C ASN A 63 8.09 5.86 -5.89
N PRO A 64 7.56 4.67 -6.18
CA PRO A 64 7.47 4.16 -7.54
C PRO A 64 6.43 4.94 -8.34
N VAL A 65 6.70 5.15 -9.63
CA VAL A 65 5.71 5.66 -10.59
C VAL A 65 5.48 4.61 -11.66
N ILE A 66 4.22 4.22 -11.87
CA ILE A 66 3.84 3.22 -12.86
C ILE A 66 3.44 3.95 -14.13
N ILE A 67 4.23 3.78 -15.19
CA ILE A 67 4.02 4.44 -16.48
C ILE A 67 3.62 3.39 -17.52
N GLY A 68 2.67 3.73 -18.39
CA GLY A 68 2.21 2.88 -19.47
C GLY A 68 1.00 3.48 -20.16
N GLU A 69 0.57 2.88 -21.25
CA GLU A 69 -0.63 3.31 -21.99
C GLU A 69 -1.91 3.18 -21.12
N PRO A 70 -2.99 3.92 -21.43
CA PRO A 70 -4.29 3.71 -20.80
C PRO A 70 -4.78 2.27 -21.02
N GLY A 71 -5.43 1.68 -20.02
CA GLY A 71 -6.03 0.33 -20.14
C GLY A 71 -5.09 -0.86 -19.94
N VAL A 72 -3.77 -0.66 -19.81
CA VAL A 72 -2.82 -1.77 -19.60
C VAL A 72 -2.89 -2.45 -18.23
N GLY A 73 -3.79 -2.01 -17.34
CA GLY A 73 -3.92 -2.58 -15.99
C GLY A 73 -2.92 -2.05 -14.97
N LYS A 74 -2.61 -0.74 -15.03
CA LYS A 74 -1.74 -0.09 -14.01
C LYS A 74 -2.31 -0.22 -12.59
N THR A 75 -3.64 -0.07 -12.46
CA THR A 75 -4.37 -0.25 -11.20
C THR A 75 -4.22 -1.66 -10.64
N ALA A 76 -4.25 -2.68 -11.51
CA ALA A 76 -4.10 -4.08 -11.11
C ALA A 76 -2.75 -4.36 -10.42
N ILE A 77 -1.69 -3.60 -10.71
CA ILE A 77 -0.41 -3.72 -10.01
C ILE A 77 -0.56 -3.28 -8.54
N VAL A 78 -1.34 -2.23 -8.28
CA VAL A 78 -1.59 -1.70 -6.93
C VAL A 78 -2.53 -2.61 -6.13
N GLU A 79 -3.58 -3.13 -6.78
CA GLU A 79 -4.47 -4.14 -6.19
C GLU A 79 -3.71 -5.43 -5.85
N GLY A 80 -2.81 -5.86 -6.75
CA GLY A 80 -1.93 -7.01 -6.52
C GLY A 80 -0.94 -6.79 -5.38
N LEU A 81 -0.42 -5.57 -5.23
CA LEU A 81 0.39 -5.18 -4.07
C LEU A 81 -0.42 -5.30 -2.77
N ALA A 82 -1.63 -4.75 -2.73
CA ALA A 82 -2.49 -4.81 -1.54
C ALA A 82 -2.77 -6.26 -1.13
N ARG A 83 -3.04 -7.13 -2.11
CA ARG A 83 -3.24 -8.56 -1.88
C ARG A 83 -1.98 -9.25 -1.33
N ARG A 84 -0.80 -8.97 -1.88
CA ARG A 84 0.46 -9.54 -1.36
C ARG A 84 0.79 -9.12 0.06
N ILE A 85 0.43 -7.88 0.45
CA ILE A 85 0.58 -7.44 1.83
C ILE A 85 -0.29 -8.31 2.77
N ILE A 86 -1.55 -8.58 2.39
CA ILE A 86 -2.45 -9.45 3.17
C ILE A 86 -1.98 -10.91 3.20
N GLU A 87 -1.43 -11.42 2.09
CA GLU A 87 -0.87 -12.78 2.01
C GLU A 87 0.48 -12.93 2.74
N GLY A 88 1.11 -11.82 3.15
CA GLY A 88 2.44 -11.82 3.76
C GLY A 88 3.59 -12.06 2.76
N ASP A 89 3.34 -11.97 1.45
CA ASP A 89 4.38 -12.03 0.40
C ASP A 89 5.04 -10.65 0.18
N VAL A 90 5.49 -10.03 1.26
CA VAL A 90 6.21 -8.75 1.25
C VAL A 90 7.31 -8.75 2.32
N PRO A 91 8.37 -7.93 2.18
CA PRO A 91 9.35 -7.74 3.24
C PRO A 91 8.72 -7.09 4.48
N ALA A 92 9.28 -7.36 5.66
CA ALA A 92 8.85 -6.79 6.95
C ALA A 92 8.64 -5.27 6.98
N ALA A 93 9.33 -4.51 6.12
CA ALA A 93 9.11 -3.07 5.99
C ALA A 93 7.69 -2.69 5.50
N LEU A 94 7.03 -3.60 4.78
CA LEU A 94 5.72 -3.45 4.16
C LEU A 94 4.65 -4.37 4.76
N GLU A 95 5.02 -5.23 5.71
CA GLU A 95 4.06 -5.98 6.51
C GLU A 95 3.14 -4.99 7.27
N ASP A 96 1.86 -5.36 7.37
CA ASP A 96 0.81 -4.60 8.06
C ASP A 96 0.70 -3.12 7.62
N LYS A 97 1.01 -2.82 6.35
CA LYS A 97 0.79 -1.49 5.76
C LYS A 97 -0.50 -1.47 4.97
N ASP A 98 -1.28 -0.39 5.14
CA ASP A 98 -2.49 -0.18 4.37
C ASP A 98 -2.20 0.53 3.04
N VAL A 99 -2.89 0.11 1.98
CA VAL A 99 -2.82 0.73 0.66
C VAL A 99 -4.11 1.49 0.41
N ILE A 100 -4.02 2.82 0.39
CA ILE A 100 -5.13 3.73 0.13
C ILE A 100 -4.99 4.31 -1.29
N SER A 101 -6.05 4.20 -2.09
CA SER A 101 -6.16 4.79 -3.44
C SER A 101 -7.07 6.01 -3.47
#